data_AF-A0A1H7L9F9-F1
#
_entry.id   AF-A0A1H7L9F9-F1
#
_cell.length_a   1.000
_cell.length_b   1.000
_cell.length_c   1.000
_cell.angle_alpha   90.00
_cell.angle_beta   90.00
_cell.angle_gamma   90.00
#
_symmetry.space_group_name_H-M   'P 1'
#
loop_
_entity.id
_entity.type
_entity.pdbx_description
1 polymer ?
#
loop_
_entity_poly.entity_id
_entity_poly.type
_entity_poly.pdbx_seq_one_letter_code
_entity_poly.pdbx_strand_id
1 'polypeptide(L)'
;MRLRAEPGRYVDAVLRADGALVLKGQLLRPGLPEYEYVVTLPAEQVPALLDSLGVAAVGGLLPALLDRSEEITPRTHAWLRELGLRPELWVHLED
;
A
#
# COMPACT_ATOMS: atom_id res chain seq x y z
N MET A 1 9.36 0.90 3.93
CA MET A 1 9.85 1.73 2.80
C MET A 1 8.77 2.73 2.46
N ARG A 2 9.11 4.01 2.32
CA ARG A 2 8.13 5.06 2.01
C ARG A 2 7.92 5.19 0.51
N LEU A 3 6.67 5.10 0.07
CA LEU A 3 6.27 5.36 -1.31
C LEU A 3 6.22 6.86 -1.56
N ARG A 4 6.47 7.28 -2.81
CA ARG A 4 6.30 8.68 -3.21
C ARG A 4 4.82 9.03 -3.19
N ALA A 5 4.49 10.21 -2.67
CA ALA A 5 3.14 10.70 -2.55
C ALA A 5 3.13 12.24 -2.62
N GLU A 6 1.94 12.82 -2.82
CA GLU A 6 1.73 14.27 -2.78
C GLU A 6 2.08 14.84 -1.38
N PRO A 7 2.51 16.10 -1.28
CA PRO A 7 2.71 16.76 0.02
C PRO A 7 1.47 16.64 0.92
N GLY A 8 1.66 16.20 2.18
CA GLY A 8 0.56 15.93 3.10
C GLY A 8 -0.09 14.55 2.92
N ARG A 9 0.40 13.71 2.01
CA ARG A 9 0.05 12.29 1.95
C ARG A 9 1.33 11.47 2.07
N TYR A 10 1.28 10.38 2.82
CA TYR A 10 2.34 9.41 2.80
C TYR A 10 1.76 8.01 2.79
N VAL A 11 2.50 7.07 2.21
CA VAL A 11 2.23 5.64 2.31
C VAL A 11 3.53 4.91 2.61
N ASP A 12 3.57 4.21 3.75
CA ASP A 12 4.67 3.35 4.14
C ASP A 12 4.30 1.88 3.87
N ALA A 13 5.11 1.22 3.06
CA ALA A 13 4.98 -0.19 2.73
C ALA A 13 5.96 -1.04 3.55
N VAL A 14 5.48 -2.11 4.16
CA VAL A 14 6.27 -3.06 4.94
C VAL A 14 5.84 -4.48 4.60
N LEU A 15 6.80 -5.32 4.24
CA LEU A 15 6.59 -6.76 4.23
C LEU A 15 6.88 -7.31 5.63
N ARG A 16 5.88 -7.93 6.25
CA ARG A 16 6.00 -8.53 7.58
C ARG A 16 6.67 -9.88 7.52
N ALA A 17 7.14 -10.37 8.68
CA ALA A 17 7.79 -11.67 8.82
C ALA A 17 6.85 -12.85 8.52
N ASP A 18 5.54 -12.67 8.68
CA ASP A 18 4.50 -13.64 8.29
C ASP A 18 4.23 -13.66 6.78
N GLY A 19 4.90 -12.81 6.00
CA GLY A 19 4.76 -12.69 4.57
C GLY A 19 3.65 -11.72 4.12
N ALA A 20 2.87 -11.14 5.03
CA ALA A 20 1.85 -10.17 4.65
C ALA A 20 2.48 -8.83 4.25
N LEU A 21 1.95 -8.21 3.19
CA LEU A 21 2.32 -6.84 2.82
C LEU A 21 1.35 -5.87 3.48
N VAL A 22 1.89 -4.90 4.22
CA VAL A 22 1.10 -3.86 4.89
C VAL A 22 1.49 -2.51 4.35
N LEU A 23 0.49 -1.76 3.87
CA LEU A 23 0.62 -0.38 3.43
C LEU A 23 -0.15 0.51 4.40
N LYS A 24 0.57 1.37 5.10
CA LYS A 24 -0.02 2.37 6.02
C LYS A 24 -0.01 3.70 5.33
N GLY A 25 -1.16 4.34 5.19
CA GLY A 25 -1.23 5.69 4.66
C GLY A 25 -1.84 6.67 5.63
N GLN A 26 -1.38 7.91 5.55
CA GLN A 26 -2.01 9.04 6.20
C GLN A 26 -2.31 10.11 5.16
N LEU A 27 -3.43 10.79 5.34
CA LEU A 27 -3.82 11.95 4.59
C LEU A 27 -4.00 13.14 5.54
N LEU A 28 -3.05 14.05 5.49
CA LEU A 28 -3.06 15.34 6.17
C LEU A 28 -3.57 16.40 5.20
N ARG A 29 -4.80 16.86 5.41
CA ARG A 29 -5.35 18.01 4.68
C ARG A 29 -5.55 19.17 5.65
N PRO A 30 -5.00 20.37 5.38
CA PRO A 30 -5.23 21.54 6.23
C PRO A 30 -6.72 21.80 6.45
N GLY A 31 -7.13 21.93 7.70
CA GLY A 31 -8.52 22.22 8.09
C GLY A 31 -9.49 21.02 8.01
N LEU A 32 -8.97 19.80 7.84
CA LEU A 32 -9.75 18.57 7.91
C LEU A 32 -9.16 17.62 8.96
N PRO A 33 -9.99 16.74 9.56
CA PRO A 33 -9.56 15.63 10.40
C PRO A 33 -8.44 14.82 9.76
N GLU A 34 -7.53 14.34 10.59
CA GLU A 34 -6.48 13.43 10.15
C GLU A 34 -7.11 12.09 9.76
N TYR A 35 -6.75 11.60 8.58
CA TYR A 35 -7.24 10.33 8.07
C TYR A 35 -6.09 9.34 7.93
N GLU A 36 -6.13 8.29 8.73
CA GLU A 36 -5.20 7.17 8.67
C GLU A 36 -5.90 5.93 8.08
N TYR A 37 -5.14 5.14 7.33
CA TYR A 37 -5.62 3.86 6.84
C TYR A 37 -4.50 2.83 6.79
N VAL A 38 -4.89 1.57 6.95
CA VAL A 38 -4.00 0.41 6.83
C VAL A 38 -4.62 -0.55 5.84
N VAL A 39 -3.88 -0.83 4.77
CA VAL A 39 -4.21 -1.86 3.79
C VAL A 39 -3.31 -3.05 4.02
N THR A 40 -3.91 -4.21 4.29
CA THR A 40 -3.17 -5.46 4.49
C THR A 40 -3.46 -6.39 3.33
N LEU A 41 -2.43 -6.78 2.58
CA LEU A 41 -2.50 -7.87 1.63
C LEU A 41 -1.98 -9.15 2.32
N PRO A 42 -2.84 -10.17 2.49
CA PRO A 42 -2.45 -11.45 3.06
C PRO A 42 -1.28 -12.12 2.31
N ALA A 43 -0.48 -12.88 3.05
CA ALA A 43 0.76 -13.49 2.55
C ALA A 43 0.53 -14.39 1.32
N GLU A 44 -0.58 -15.12 1.30
CA GLU A 44 -0.97 -16.02 0.21
C GLU A 44 -1.26 -15.29 -1.12
N GLN A 45 -1.49 -13.98 -1.08
CA GLN A 45 -1.74 -13.15 -2.26
C GLN A 45 -0.52 -12.36 -2.72
N VAL A 46 0.56 -12.34 -1.94
CA VAL A 46 1.82 -11.68 -2.33
C VAL A 46 2.45 -12.28 -3.60
N PRO A 47 2.42 -13.61 -3.83
CA PRO A 47 2.87 -14.16 -5.11
C PRO A 47 2.10 -13.61 -6.32
N ALA A 48 0.78 -13.50 -6.24
CA ALA A 48 -0.03 -12.94 -7.32
C ALA A 48 0.26 -11.44 -7.57
N LEU A 49 0.61 -10.70 -6.51
CA LEU A 49 1.09 -9.33 -6.64
C LEU A 49 2.46 -9.27 -7.35
N LEU A 50 3.40 -10.15 -6.99
CA LEU A 50 4.71 -10.24 -7.65
C LEU A 50 4.56 -10.51 -9.15
N ASP A 51 3.71 -11.47 -9.51
CA ASP A 51 3.40 -11.81 -10.90
C ASP A 51 2.80 -10.60 -11.65
N SER A 52 1.84 -9.91 -11.02
CA SER A 52 1.20 -8.71 -11.59
C SER A 52 2.20 -7.55 -11.81
N LEU A 53 3.23 -7.48 -10.96
CA LEU A 53 4.29 -6.48 -11.06
C LEU A 53 5.44 -6.91 -12.00
N GLY A 54 5.47 -8.16 -12.45
CA GLY A 54 6.58 -8.72 -13.23
C GLY A 54 7.86 -8.90 -12.41
N VAL A 55 7.74 -9.14 -11.11
CA VAL A 55 8.86 -9.23 -10.17
C VAL A 55 9.15 -10.69 -9.83
N ALA A 56 10.38 -11.13 -10.09
CA ALA A 56 10.74 -12.54 -9.94
C ALA A 56 10.83 -13.05 -8.48
N ALA A 57 11.01 -12.16 -7.50
CA ALA A 57 11.21 -12.54 -6.12
C ALA A 57 10.74 -11.46 -5.13
N VAL A 58 10.35 -11.91 -3.94
CA VAL A 58 9.89 -11.06 -2.82
C VAL A 58 10.85 -9.90 -2.50
N GLY A 59 12.16 -10.10 -2.64
CA GLY A 59 13.15 -9.04 -2.41
C GLY A 59 13.01 -7.83 -3.35
N GLY A 60 12.41 -8.02 -4.53
CA GLY A 60 12.11 -6.95 -5.49
C GLY A 60 10.74 -6.28 -5.27
N LEU A 61 9.92 -6.78 -4.33
CA LEU A 61 8.56 -6.27 -4.13
C LEU A 61 8.55 -4.80 -3.73
N LEU A 62 9.29 -4.45 -2.68
CA LEU A 62 9.31 -3.08 -2.17
C LEU A 62 9.87 -2.12 -3.24
N PRO A 63 11.04 -2.36 -3.88
CA PRO A 63 11.49 -1.54 -5.00
C PRO A 63 10.43 -1.35 -6.11
N ALA A 64 9.75 -2.42 -6.53
CA ALA A 64 8.73 -2.31 -7.56
C ALA A 64 7.51 -1.46 -7.14
N LEU A 65 7.11 -1.53 -5.87
CA LEU A 65 6.08 -0.63 -5.33
C LEU A 65 6.55 0.83 -5.31
N LEU A 66 7.84 1.07 -5.03
CA LEU A 66 8.40 2.41 -5.06
C LEU A 66 8.34 3.00 -6.48
N ASP A 67 8.68 2.22 -7.49
CA ASP A 67 8.66 2.67 -8.89
C ASP A 67 7.23 3.01 -9.38
N ARG A 68 6.21 2.38 -8.78
CA ARG A 68 4.78 2.61 -9.09
C ARG A 68 4.05 3.47 -8.05
N SER A 69 4.78 4.22 -7.24
CA SER A 69 4.20 4.99 -6.13
C SER A 69 3.06 5.93 -6.55
N GLU A 70 3.14 6.52 -7.74
CA GLU A 70 2.12 7.43 -8.29
C GLU A 70 0.83 6.71 -8.73
N GLU A 71 0.90 5.42 -9.05
CA GLU A 71 -0.29 4.61 -9.35
C GLU A 71 -0.98 4.15 -8.06
N ILE A 72 -0.18 3.80 -7.05
CA ILE A 72 -0.63 3.25 -5.76
C ILE A 72 -1.26 4.33 -4.89
N THR A 73 -0.71 5.54 -4.92
CA THR A 73 -1.23 6.69 -4.17
C THR A 73 -2.06 7.56 -5.13
N PRO A 74 -3.31 7.97 -4.82
CA PRO A 74 -4.01 7.94 -3.53
C PRO A 74 -4.74 6.63 -3.17
N ARG A 75 -4.88 5.70 -4.13
CA ARG A 75 -5.97 4.71 -4.13
C ARG A 75 -5.49 3.30 -3.81
N THR A 76 -4.65 3.14 -2.80
CA THR A 76 -3.90 1.89 -2.54
C THR A 76 -4.79 0.65 -2.44
N HIS A 77 -5.91 0.73 -1.70
CA HIS A 77 -6.85 -0.37 -1.56
C HIS A 77 -7.52 -0.73 -2.90
N ALA A 78 -7.99 0.28 -3.64
CA ALA A 78 -8.62 0.07 -4.94
C ALA A 78 -7.65 -0.46 -5.98
N TRP A 79 -6.42 0.07 -6.03
CA TRP A 79 -5.37 -0.39 -6.94
C TRP A 79 -5.07 -1.88 -6.77
N LEU A 80 -4.91 -2.37 -5.53
CA LEU A 80 -4.73 -3.80 -5.27
C LEU A 80 -5.94 -4.63 -5.74
N ARG A 81 -7.15 -4.12 -5.59
CA ARG A 81 -8.37 -4.79 -6.06
C ARG A 81 -8.51 -4.81 -7.58
N GLU A 82 -8.04 -3.76 -8.26
CA GLU A 82 -7.97 -3.71 -9.73
C GLU A 82 -7.03 -4.78 -10.29
N LEU A 83 -6.02 -5.21 -9.52
CA LEU A 83 -5.16 -6.36 -9.81
C LEU A 83 -5.82 -7.72 -9.49
N GLY A 84 -7.08 -7.75 -9.06
CA GLY A 84 -7.79 -8.97 -8.68
C GLY A 84 -7.48 -9.48 -7.27
N LEU A 85 -6.74 -8.71 -6.47
CA LEU A 85 -6.36 -9.07 -5.11
C LEU A 85 -7.45 -8.69 -4.10
N ARG A 86 -7.40 -9.29 -2.92
CA ARG A 86 -8.36 -9.14 -1.83
C ARG A 86 -7.67 -8.60 -0.58
N PRO A 87 -7.25 -7.32 -0.58
CA PRO A 87 -6.70 -6.71 0.61
C PRO A 87 -7.77 -6.35 1.64
N GLU A 88 -7.41 -6.46 2.91
CA GLU A 88 -8.18 -5.94 4.03
C GLU A 88 -7.91 -4.44 4.18
N LEU A 89 -8.93 -3.70 4.64
CA LEU A 89 -8.85 -2.26 4.87
C LEU A 89 -9.30 -1.95 6.30
N TRP A 90 -8.45 -1.25 7.04
CA TRP A 90 -8.79 -0.58 8.29
C TRP A 90 -8.58 0.92 8.12
N VAL A 91 -9.46 1.72 8.71
CA VAL A 91 -9.44 3.19 8.61
C VAL A 91 -9.69 3.81 9.98
N HIS A 92 -9.03 4.92 10.25
CA HIS A 92 -9.26 5.76 11.43
C HIS A 92 -9.36 7.22 11.01
N LEU A 93 -10.29 7.93 11.63
CA LEU A 93 -10.50 9.35 11.46
C LEU A 93 -10.32 9.98 12.84
N GLU A 94 -9.34 10.87 12.97
CA GLU A 94 -9.04 11.58 14.22
C GLU A 94 -9.60 13.00 14.12
N ASP A 95 -10.49 13.35 15.07
CA ASP A 95 -11.23 14.63 15.14
C ASP A 95 -10.38 15.82 15.61
#